data_AF-A0A9E3AXQ4-F1
#
_entry.id   AF-A0A9E3AXQ4-F1
#
_cell.length_a   1.000
_cell.length_b   1.000
_cell.length_c   1.000
_cell.angle_alpha   90.00
_cell.angle_beta   90.00
_cell.angle_gamma   90.00
#
_symmetry.space_group_name_H-M   'P 1'
#
loop_
_entity.id
_entity.type
_entity.pdbx_description
1 polymer ?
#
loop_
_entity_poly.entity_id
_entity_poly.type
_entity_poly.pdbx_seq_one_letter_code
_entity_poly.pdbx_strand_id
1 'polypeptide(L)'
;MRPLASRMGITRIGNVTGLDRIGIPVAVAVRPNSRSVSVSQGKGLDLAQAMTSALMEAAEGFHGEELDSRFRYAAYDDLAARERVVDPARLCGNGRSFEADAQVPWIEGTDLMDGCACWVPAEIVHTDFTVKEVPAPRFFLAGGNGLASGNHLAEACVAAICEVVERDAVALWRAKTIRARARRVVDPETVDDADCRTLLDAYAKAGMSVRIFDVGADIGIAAFACEIRAPSEALPGRVHRYRGSGSHPA
;
A
#
# COMPACT_ATOMS: atom_id res chain seq x y z
N MET A 1 6.53 -11.36 -16.36
CA MET A 1 7.25 -10.22 -15.74
C MET A 1 8.67 -9.98 -16.24
N ARG A 2 9.63 -10.92 -16.15
CA ARG A 2 11.05 -10.67 -16.51
C ARG A 2 11.30 -10.01 -17.88
N PRO A 3 10.60 -10.37 -18.98
CA PRO A 3 10.79 -9.71 -20.28
C PRO A 3 10.33 -8.25 -20.32
N LEU A 4 9.43 -7.85 -19.41
CA LEU A 4 8.87 -6.50 -19.33
C LEU A 4 9.65 -5.60 -18.36
N ALA A 5 10.51 -6.17 -17.52
CA ALA A 5 11.22 -5.46 -16.46
C ALA A 5 12.05 -4.27 -16.98
N SER A 6 12.80 -4.47 -18.07
CA SER A 6 13.62 -3.42 -18.68
C SER A 6 12.79 -2.26 -19.23
N ARG A 7 11.61 -2.53 -19.78
CA ARG A 7 10.67 -1.50 -20.27
C ARG A 7 10.15 -0.61 -19.14
N MET A 8 10.04 -1.17 -17.93
CA MET A 8 9.64 -0.44 -16.73
C MET A 8 10.83 0.19 -15.98
N GLY A 9 12.03 0.17 -16.56
CA GLY A 9 13.24 0.71 -15.94
C GLY A 9 13.76 -0.10 -14.74
N ILE A 10 13.29 -1.34 -14.56
CA ILE A 10 13.80 -2.25 -13.53
C ILE A 10 15.16 -2.78 -14.01
N THR A 11 16.20 -2.43 -13.26
CA THR A 11 17.60 -2.69 -13.65
C THR A 11 18.23 -3.82 -12.84
N ARG A 12 17.74 -4.08 -11.63
CA ARG A 12 18.24 -5.14 -10.73
C ARG A 12 17.10 -5.75 -9.94
N ILE A 13 17.27 -7.03 -9.61
CA ILE A 13 16.51 -7.73 -8.59
C ILE A 13 17.50 -8.42 -7.65
N GLY A 14 17.33 -8.25 -6.34
CA GLY A 14 18.25 -8.76 -5.33
C GLY A 14 17.53 -9.58 -4.28
N ASN A 15 18.11 -10.72 -3.90
CA ASN A 15 17.71 -11.44 -2.69
C ASN A 15 18.41 -10.78 -1.49
N VAL A 16 17.63 -10.29 -0.53
CA VAL A 16 18.14 -9.64 0.68
C VAL A 16 17.77 -10.40 1.96
N THR A 17 17.27 -11.63 1.83
CA THR A 17 16.91 -12.52 2.95
C THR A 17 18.04 -12.65 3.98
N GLY A 18 19.30 -12.73 3.52
CA GLY A 18 20.47 -12.88 4.39
C GLY A 18 20.88 -11.61 5.15
N LEU A 19 20.15 -10.50 5.02
CA LEU A 19 20.41 -9.28 5.79
C LEU A 19 19.78 -9.32 7.19
N ASP A 20 18.97 -10.33 7.50
CA ASP A 20 18.51 -10.65 8.84
C ASP A 20 18.92 -12.08 9.27
N ARG A 21 18.43 -12.50 10.45
CA ARG A 21 18.67 -13.84 11.03
C ARG A 21 17.40 -14.69 11.13
N ILE A 22 16.32 -14.24 10.50
CA ILE A 22 14.99 -14.87 10.54
C ILE A 22 14.88 -15.86 9.39
N GLY A 23 15.44 -15.51 8.23
CA GLY A 23 15.48 -16.38 7.05
C GLY A 23 14.18 -16.42 6.26
N ILE A 24 13.25 -15.49 6.51
CA ILE A 24 12.03 -15.33 5.72
C ILE A 24 12.40 -14.64 4.40
N PRO A 25 11.98 -15.17 3.23
CA PRO A 25 12.36 -14.61 1.95
C PRO A 25 11.95 -13.15 1.73
N VAL A 26 12.95 -12.31 1.47
CA VAL A 26 12.78 -10.90 1.08
C VAL A 26 13.62 -10.60 -0.14
N ALA A 27 13.01 -9.92 -1.11
CA ALA A 27 13.67 -9.45 -2.32
C ALA A 27 13.47 -7.95 -2.51
N VAL A 28 14.27 -7.35 -3.38
CA VAL A 28 14.14 -5.96 -3.80
C VAL A 28 14.25 -5.82 -5.31
N ALA A 29 13.50 -4.90 -5.89
CA ALA A 29 13.58 -4.53 -7.30
C ALA A 29 13.98 -3.05 -7.42
N VAL A 30 14.94 -2.74 -8.30
CA VAL A 30 15.54 -1.39 -8.37
C VAL A 30 15.19 -0.71 -9.69
N ARG A 31 14.51 0.44 -9.60
CA ARG A 31 14.20 1.39 -10.69
C ARG A 31 14.91 2.72 -10.42
N PRO A 32 16.16 2.92 -10.88
CA PRO A 32 16.98 4.07 -10.47
C PRO A 32 16.37 5.44 -10.79
N ASN A 33 15.67 5.54 -11.92
CA ASN A 33 15.01 6.77 -12.39
C ASN A 33 13.50 6.76 -12.10
N SER A 34 13.06 5.96 -11.12
CA SER A 34 11.68 6.01 -10.62
C SER A 34 11.34 7.44 -10.19
N ARG A 35 10.13 7.88 -10.54
CA ARG A 35 9.61 9.19 -10.13
C ARG A 35 8.97 9.16 -8.73
N SER A 36 8.88 7.98 -8.12
CA SER A 36 8.38 7.75 -6.78
C SER A 36 9.48 7.27 -5.82
N VAL A 37 9.62 5.96 -5.65
CA VAL A 37 10.67 5.29 -4.87
C VAL A 37 11.49 4.40 -5.80
N SER A 38 12.82 4.47 -5.68
CA SER A 38 13.73 3.73 -6.58
C SER A 38 13.92 2.25 -6.23
N VAL A 39 13.45 1.81 -5.06
CA VAL A 39 13.59 0.43 -4.58
C VAL A 39 12.25 -0.05 -4.03
N SER A 40 11.65 -1.02 -4.72
CA SER A 40 10.46 -1.73 -4.28
C SER A 40 10.86 -2.98 -3.52
N GLN A 41 10.11 -3.33 -2.48
CA GLN A 41 10.37 -4.51 -1.66
C GLN A 41 9.41 -5.64 -2.02
N GLY A 42 9.83 -6.88 -1.81
CA GLY A 42 9.00 -8.04 -2.05
C GLY A 42 9.15 -9.05 -0.95
N LYS A 43 8.03 -9.64 -0.57
CA LYS A 43 7.93 -10.62 0.51
C LYS A 43 7.19 -11.86 0.02
N GLY A 44 7.51 -13.01 0.57
CA GLY A 44 6.88 -14.28 0.22
C GLY A 44 7.36 -15.42 1.12
N LEU A 45 6.67 -16.56 1.04
CA LEU A 45 7.04 -17.78 1.75
C LEU A 45 8.27 -18.45 1.13
N ASP A 46 8.47 -18.24 -0.17
CA ASP A 46 9.66 -18.65 -0.91
C ASP A 46 10.29 -17.46 -1.67
N LEU A 47 11.50 -17.69 -2.18
CA LEU A 47 12.25 -16.66 -2.90
C LEU A 47 11.57 -16.25 -4.22
N ALA A 48 10.89 -17.16 -4.90
CA ALA A 48 10.22 -16.86 -6.17
C ALA A 48 9.02 -15.92 -5.93
N GLN A 49 8.25 -16.15 -4.88
CA GLN A 49 7.18 -15.27 -4.41
C GLN A 49 7.72 -13.90 -4.01
N ALA A 50 8.77 -13.84 -3.18
CA ALA A 50 9.39 -12.58 -2.77
C ALA A 50 9.90 -11.78 -3.97
N MET A 51 10.57 -12.43 -4.92
CA MET A 51 11.03 -11.79 -6.15
C MET A 51 9.88 -11.31 -7.03
N THR A 52 8.80 -12.09 -7.11
CA THR A 52 7.60 -11.72 -7.88
C THR A 52 6.92 -10.51 -7.26
N SER A 53 6.73 -10.51 -5.94
CA SER A 53 6.19 -9.38 -5.17
C SER A 53 7.00 -8.10 -5.42
N ALA A 54 8.34 -8.17 -5.36
CA ALA A 54 9.19 -7.00 -5.62
C ALA A 54 9.04 -6.46 -7.06
N LEU A 55 8.93 -7.36 -8.05
CA LEU A 55 8.73 -6.98 -9.45
C LEU A 55 7.36 -6.36 -9.70
N MET A 56 6.32 -6.90 -9.07
CA MET A 56 4.95 -6.43 -9.20
C MET A 56 4.77 -5.07 -8.53
N GLU A 57 5.34 -4.85 -7.33
CA GLU A 57 5.37 -3.54 -6.67
C GLU A 57 6.14 -2.49 -7.51
N ALA A 58 7.26 -2.88 -8.13
CA ALA A 58 7.99 -1.99 -9.04
C ALA A 58 7.20 -1.67 -10.33
N ALA A 59 6.43 -2.63 -10.84
CA ALA A 59 5.57 -2.46 -12.00
C ALA A 59 4.37 -1.55 -11.70
N GLU A 60 3.78 -1.72 -10.52
CA GLU A 60 2.73 -0.86 -10.00
C GLU A 60 3.21 0.60 -9.93
N GLY A 61 4.35 0.86 -9.29
CA GLY A 61 4.94 2.19 -9.23
C GLY A 61 5.21 2.79 -10.61
N PHE A 62 5.70 1.98 -11.57
CA PHE A 62 5.90 2.43 -12.95
C PHE A 62 4.60 2.95 -13.59
N HIS A 63 3.50 2.22 -13.46
CA HIS A 63 2.22 2.64 -14.07
C HIS A 63 1.57 3.81 -13.32
N GLY A 64 1.79 3.95 -12.01
CA GLY A 64 1.37 5.15 -11.27
C GLY A 64 2.15 6.41 -11.63
N GLU A 65 3.40 6.26 -12.10
CA GLU A 65 4.27 7.36 -12.55
C GLU A 65 4.02 7.75 -14.01
N GLU A 66 3.64 6.81 -14.86
CA GLU A 66 3.41 6.98 -16.30
C GLU A 66 1.91 6.88 -16.63
N LEU A 67 1.12 7.82 -16.11
CA LEU A 67 -0.27 7.95 -16.53
C LEU A 67 -0.33 8.53 -17.94
N ASP A 68 -0.66 7.68 -18.93
CA ASP A 68 -0.87 8.07 -20.33
C ASP A 68 -2.12 8.98 -20.55
N SER A 69 -2.87 9.26 -19.48
CA SER A 69 -4.09 10.07 -19.52
C SER A 69 -3.80 11.56 -19.62
N ARG A 70 -4.53 12.26 -20.50
CA ARG A 70 -4.59 13.72 -20.47
C ARG A 70 -5.46 14.16 -19.30
N PHE A 71 -4.86 14.81 -18.31
CA PHE A 71 -5.62 15.43 -17.23
C PHE A 71 -6.55 16.51 -17.77
N ARG A 72 -7.77 16.58 -17.25
CA ARG A 72 -8.69 17.70 -17.48
C ARG A 72 -8.50 18.71 -16.35
N TYR A 73 -8.05 19.92 -16.68
CA TYR A 73 -7.98 21.01 -15.71
C TYR A 73 -9.34 21.70 -15.64
N ALA A 74 -9.93 21.76 -14.45
CA ALA A 74 -11.22 22.40 -14.20
C ALA A 74 -11.38 22.75 -12.72
N ALA A 75 -12.26 23.71 -12.43
CA ALA A 75 -12.83 23.90 -11.10
C ALA A 75 -13.83 22.77 -10.80
N TYR A 76 -14.02 22.46 -9.52
CA TYR A 76 -14.95 21.41 -9.09
C TYR A 76 -16.39 21.73 -9.51
N ASP A 77 -16.85 22.95 -9.26
CA ASP A 77 -18.23 23.37 -9.55
C ASP A 77 -18.54 23.27 -11.06
N ASP A 78 -17.58 23.67 -11.90
CA ASP A 78 -17.72 23.60 -13.37
C ASP A 78 -17.81 22.16 -13.87
N LEU A 79 -17.00 21.25 -13.29
CA LEU A 79 -16.97 19.85 -13.69
C LEU A 79 -18.19 19.10 -13.16
N ALA A 80 -18.55 19.30 -11.89
CA ALA A 80 -19.69 18.67 -11.23
C ALA A 80 -21.05 19.11 -11.80
N ALA A 81 -21.11 20.28 -12.45
CA ALA A 81 -22.30 20.71 -13.18
C ALA A 81 -22.64 19.86 -14.41
N ARG A 82 -21.69 19.06 -14.92
CA ARG A 82 -21.81 18.32 -16.19
C ARG A 82 -21.51 16.83 -16.06
N GLU A 83 -20.64 16.47 -15.13
CA GLU A 83 -20.08 15.14 -14.99
C GLU A 83 -20.28 14.63 -13.56
N ARG A 84 -20.17 13.31 -13.38
CA ARG A 84 -20.07 12.72 -12.04
C ARG A 84 -18.67 12.96 -11.49
N VAL A 85 -18.58 13.58 -10.31
CA VAL A 85 -17.31 13.90 -9.65
C VAL A 85 -17.35 13.41 -8.21
N VAL A 86 -16.25 12.83 -7.73
CA VAL A 86 -16.10 12.51 -6.31
C VAL A 86 -16.17 13.79 -5.48
N ASP A 87 -16.94 13.75 -4.41
CA ASP A 87 -16.97 14.82 -3.41
C ASP A 87 -15.60 14.98 -2.74
N PRO A 88 -14.91 16.12 -2.92
CA PRO A 88 -13.63 16.44 -2.30
C PRO A 88 -13.62 16.27 -0.77
N ALA A 89 -14.75 16.51 -0.10
CA ALA A 89 -14.86 16.39 1.35
C ALA A 89 -14.76 14.94 1.85
N ARG A 90 -14.93 13.95 0.97
CA ARG A 90 -14.78 12.52 1.28
C ARG A 90 -13.34 12.01 1.12
N LEU A 91 -12.44 12.86 0.62
CA LEU A 91 -11.05 12.50 0.37
C LEU A 91 -10.14 12.94 1.52
N CYS A 92 -9.01 12.23 1.68
CA CYS A 92 -8.00 12.56 2.67
C CYS A 92 -7.23 13.83 2.27
N GLY A 93 -7.55 14.95 2.92
CA GLY A 93 -6.87 16.23 2.73
C GLY A 93 -5.45 16.27 3.33
N ASN A 94 -4.61 17.17 2.82
CA ASN A 94 -3.26 17.43 3.34
C ASN A 94 -3.21 18.49 4.46
N GLY A 95 -4.38 18.90 4.96
CA GLY A 95 -4.54 19.97 5.96
C GLY A 95 -4.94 21.32 5.36
N ARG A 96 -4.85 21.50 4.04
CA ARG A 96 -5.43 22.64 3.32
C ARG A 96 -6.91 22.35 3.01
N SER A 97 -7.77 23.34 3.26
CA SER A 97 -9.17 23.27 2.81
C SER A 97 -9.25 23.26 1.29
N PHE A 98 -10.10 22.40 0.74
CA PHE A 98 -10.35 22.37 -0.69
C PHE A 98 -11.07 23.65 -1.16
N GLU A 99 -10.60 24.22 -2.27
CA GLU A 99 -11.15 25.42 -2.90
C GLU A 99 -11.90 24.99 -4.17
N ALA A 100 -13.24 25.12 -4.17
CA ALA A 100 -14.08 24.59 -5.25
C ALA A 100 -13.88 25.28 -6.61
N ASP A 101 -13.43 26.53 -6.60
CA ASP A 101 -13.10 27.35 -7.76
C ASP A 101 -11.66 27.17 -8.26
N ALA A 102 -10.82 26.42 -7.52
CA ALA A 102 -9.45 26.19 -7.92
C ALA A 102 -9.35 25.28 -9.15
N GLN A 103 -8.51 25.69 -10.11
CA GLN A 103 -8.19 24.88 -11.28
C GLN A 103 -7.24 23.75 -10.88
N VAL A 104 -7.76 22.53 -10.81
CA VAL A 104 -6.98 21.33 -10.48
C VAL A 104 -7.06 20.29 -11.59
N PRO A 105 -6.06 19.41 -11.73
CA PRO A 105 -6.12 18.31 -12.69
C PRO A 105 -7.07 17.22 -12.20
N TRP A 106 -7.97 16.79 -13.08
CA TRP A 106 -8.89 15.68 -12.89
C TRP A 106 -8.57 14.55 -13.86
N ILE A 107 -8.82 13.32 -13.42
CA ILE A 107 -8.74 12.11 -14.23
C ILE A 107 -10.04 11.32 -14.10
N GLU A 108 -10.47 10.73 -15.21
CA GLU A 108 -11.65 9.88 -15.26
C GLU A 108 -11.30 8.46 -14.80
N GLY A 109 -12.12 7.91 -13.93
CA GLY A 109 -12.10 6.51 -13.52
C GLY A 109 -13.49 5.87 -13.66
N THR A 110 -13.61 4.63 -13.21
CA THR A 110 -14.86 3.88 -13.23
C THR A 110 -15.30 3.57 -11.80
N ASP A 111 -16.52 3.97 -11.45
CA ASP A 111 -17.17 3.52 -10.22
C ASP A 111 -17.52 2.04 -10.35
N LEU A 112 -16.95 1.19 -9.50
CA LEU A 112 -17.17 -0.26 -9.56
C LEU A 112 -18.59 -0.68 -9.12
N MET A 113 -19.32 0.19 -8.43
CA MET A 113 -20.66 -0.12 -7.92
C MET A 113 -21.72 -0.14 -9.02
N ASP A 114 -21.61 0.78 -9.99
CA ASP A 114 -22.57 0.92 -11.08
C ASP A 114 -21.94 0.94 -12.48
N GLY A 115 -20.61 0.85 -12.57
CA GLY A 115 -19.86 0.81 -13.83
C GLY A 115 -19.77 2.14 -14.57
N CYS A 116 -20.22 3.25 -13.97
CA CYS A 116 -20.24 4.54 -14.64
C CYS A 116 -18.91 5.30 -14.50
N ALA A 117 -18.66 6.19 -15.45
CA ALA A 117 -17.53 7.12 -15.38
C ALA A 117 -17.68 8.07 -14.16
N CYS A 118 -16.57 8.32 -13.47
CA CYS A 118 -16.49 9.27 -12.38
C CYS A 118 -15.13 9.97 -12.38
N TRP A 119 -15.14 11.29 -12.20
CA TRP A 119 -13.93 12.09 -12.12
C TRP A 119 -13.41 12.16 -10.69
N VAL A 120 -12.09 12.03 -10.54
CA VAL A 120 -11.37 12.17 -9.28
C VAL A 120 -10.19 13.13 -9.45
N PRO A 121 -9.74 13.81 -8.39
CA PRO A 121 -8.53 14.63 -8.48
C PRO A 121 -7.35 13.76 -8.89
N ALA A 122 -6.62 14.16 -9.94
CA ALA A 122 -5.46 13.40 -10.40
C ALA A 122 -4.36 13.31 -9.33
N GLU A 123 -4.33 14.28 -8.40
CA GLU A 123 -3.41 14.34 -7.27
C GLU A 123 -3.41 13.06 -6.40
N ILE A 124 -4.55 12.37 -6.28
CA ILE A 124 -4.65 11.13 -5.48
C ILE A 124 -4.46 9.85 -6.29
N VAL A 125 -4.17 9.97 -7.60
CA VAL A 125 -4.06 8.82 -8.52
C VAL A 125 -2.62 8.61 -8.98
N HIS A 126 -1.91 9.70 -9.33
CA HIS A 126 -0.54 9.59 -9.82
C HIS A 126 0.49 9.49 -8.67
N THR A 127 1.60 8.81 -8.93
CA THR A 127 2.74 8.70 -8.02
C THR A 127 4.01 9.36 -8.56
N ASP A 128 3.90 10.16 -9.63
CA ASP A 128 5.00 11.04 -10.06
C ASP A 128 5.21 12.18 -9.05
N PHE A 129 6.25 12.05 -8.22
CA PHE A 129 6.67 13.06 -7.25
C PHE A 129 7.83 13.93 -7.74
N THR A 130 8.23 13.78 -9.01
CA THR A 130 9.26 14.62 -9.63
C THR A 130 8.69 15.92 -10.21
N VAL A 131 7.38 15.97 -10.44
CA VAL A 131 6.69 17.16 -10.92
C VAL A 131 6.68 18.24 -9.84
N LYS A 132 7.69 19.11 -9.88
CA LYS A 132 7.81 20.29 -9.02
C LYS A 132 6.80 21.39 -9.37
N GLU A 133 6.19 21.31 -10.54
CA GLU A 133 5.44 22.40 -11.19
C GLU A 133 4.11 21.91 -11.80
N VAL A 134 3.26 21.20 -11.03
CA VAL A 134 1.83 21.30 -11.36
C VAL A 134 1.42 22.70 -10.90
N PRO A 135 0.95 23.61 -11.77
CA PRO A 135 0.58 24.98 -11.36
C PRO A 135 -0.62 25.03 -10.41
N ALA A 136 -1.19 23.87 -10.07
CA ALA A 136 -2.40 23.74 -9.30
C ALA A 136 -2.10 23.61 -7.80
N PRO A 137 -2.94 24.22 -6.94
CA PRO A 137 -2.90 23.97 -5.51
C PRO A 137 -3.10 22.47 -5.22
N ARG A 138 -2.29 21.96 -4.29
CA ARG A 138 -2.38 20.60 -3.74
C ARG A 138 -3.28 20.59 -2.52
N PHE A 139 -4.31 19.76 -2.51
CA PHE A 139 -5.30 19.69 -1.43
C PHE A 139 -5.34 18.33 -0.74
N PHE A 140 -4.86 17.28 -1.40
CA PHE A 140 -5.01 15.90 -0.92
C PHE A 140 -3.67 15.24 -0.61
N LEU A 141 -3.71 14.14 0.15
CA LEU A 141 -2.53 13.31 0.40
C LEU A 141 -2.28 12.39 -0.80
N ALA A 142 -1.28 12.75 -1.62
CA ALA A 142 -0.78 11.89 -2.69
C ALA A 142 0.06 10.74 -2.13
N GLY A 143 -0.06 9.55 -2.70
CA GLY A 143 0.66 8.35 -2.26
C GLY A 143 0.24 7.11 -3.07
N GLY A 144 0.92 5.98 -2.85
CA GLY A 144 0.56 4.70 -3.48
C GLY A 144 -0.59 3.95 -2.79
N ASN A 145 -1.40 4.62 -1.96
CA ASN A 145 -2.48 3.94 -1.25
C ASN A 145 -3.55 3.45 -2.24
N GLY A 146 -3.81 2.15 -2.26
CA GLY A 146 -4.76 1.55 -3.19
C GLY A 146 -4.26 1.46 -4.63
N LEU A 147 -2.96 1.70 -4.85
CA LEU A 147 -2.30 1.33 -6.09
C LEU A 147 -1.97 -0.16 -6.00
N ALA A 148 -2.22 -0.92 -7.06
CA ALA A 148 -1.96 -2.34 -7.09
C ALA A 148 -1.73 -2.84 -8.51
N SER A 149 -0.97 -3.92 -8.62
CA SER A 149 -0.84 -4.69 -9.86
C SER A 149 -1.31 -6.12 -9.66
N GLY A 150 -1.62 -6.81 -10.76
CA GLY A 150 -2.11 -8.18 -10.76
C GLY A 150 -1.91 -8.82 -12.12
N ASN A 151 -2.14 -10.13 -12.22
CA ASN A 151 -2.11 -10.86 -13.48
C ASN A 151 -3.28 -10.47 -14.39
N HIS A 152 -4.38 -10.00 -13.79
CA HIS A 152 -5.52 -9.42 -14.48
C HIS A 152 -6.14 -8.26 -13.68
N LEU A 153 -6.99 -7.45 -14.32
CA LEU A 153 -7.58 -6.25 -13.73
C LEU A 153 -8.33 -6.55 -12.41
N ALA A 154 -9.16 -7.60 -12.38
CA ALA A 154 -9.90 -7.94 -11.16
C ALA A 154 -8.99 -8.29 -9.96
N GLU A 155 -7.84 -8.94 -10.18
CA GLU A 155 -6.88 -9.25 -9.11
C GLU A 155 -6.24 -7.96 -8.59
N ALA A 156 -5.84 -7.06 -9.50
CA ALA A 156 -5.33 -5.74 -9.13
C ALA A 156 -6.37 -4.93 -8.35
N CYS A 157 -7.65 -4.94 -8.78
CA CYS A 157 -8.72 -4.26 -8.06
C CYS A 157 -8.94 -4.84 -6.65
N VAL A 158 -8.95 -6.17 -6.50
CA VAL A 158 -9.07 -6.80 -5.18
C VAL A 158 -7.90 -6.43 -4.28
N ALA A 159 -6.66 -6.48 -4.79
CA ALA A 159 -5.48 -6.09 -4.03
C ALA A 159 -5.52 -4.62 -3.60
N ALA A 160 -5.90 -3.71 -4.51
CA ALA A 160 -6.08 -2.29 -4.22
C ALA A 160 -7.13 -2.04 -3.13
N ILE A 161 -8.30 -2.69 -3.24
CA ILE A 161 -9.38 -2.57 -2.24
C ILE A 161 -8.92 -3.11 -0.89
N CYS A 162 -8.27 -4.28 -0.87
CA CYS A 162 -7.74 -4.87 0.34
C CYS A 162 -6.74 -3.92 1.01
N GLU A 163 -5.81 -3.32 0.27
CA GLU A 163 -4.85 -2.39 0.85
C GLU A 163 -5.53 -1.16 1.49
N VAL A 164 -6.54 -0.57 0.82
CA VAL A 164 -7.28 0.57 1.36
C VAL A 164 -8.01 0.17 2.66
N VAL A 165 -8.65 -0.99 2.67
CA VAL A 165 -9.34 -1.53 3.86
C VAL A 165 -8.35 -1.83 4.99
N GLU A 166 -7.17 -2.38 4.68
CA GLU A 166 -6.12 -2.63 5.64
C GLU A 166 -5.68 -1.33 6.33
N ARG A 167 -5.39 -0.30 5.54
CA ARG A 167 -4.90 0.98 6.07
C ARG A 167 -5.97 1.69 6.90
N ASP A 168 -7.22 1.65 6.48
CA ASP A 168 -8.34 2.18 7.26
C ASP A 168 -8.50 1.44 8.60
N ALA A 169 -8.57 0.11 8.56
CA ALA A 169 -8.67 -0.75 9.73
C ALA A 169 -7.52 -0.50 10.74
N VAL A 170 -6.28 -0.40 10.23
CA VAL A 170 -5.10 -0.07 11.04
C VAL A 170 -5.18 1.35 11.60
N ALA A 171 -5.65 2.35 10.84
CA ALA A 171 -5.82 3.73 11.30
C ALA A 171 -6.85 3.81 12.44
N LEU A 172 -8.03 3.22 12.25
CA LEU A 172 -9.09 3.12 13.26
C LEU A 172 -8.60 2.40 14.52
N TRP A 173 -7.89 1.28 14.36
CA TRP A 173 -7.29 0.56 15.49
C TRP A 173 -6.27 1.43 16.23
N ARG A 174 -5.40 2.17 15.51
CA ARG A 174 -4.41 3.07 16.12
C ARG A 174 -5.04 4.23 16.88
N ALA A 175 -6.18 4.74 16.44
CA ALA A 175 -6.91 5.81 17.13
C ALA A 175 -7.52 5.36 18.47
N LYS A 176 -7.69 4.04 18.69
CA LYS A 176 -8.22 3.50 19.95
C LYS A 176 -7.20 3.58 21.10
N THR A 177 -7.70 3.55 22.33
CA THR A 177 -6.87 3.51 23.55
C THR A 177 -5.97 2.26 23.58
N ILE A 178 -4.85 2.35 24.32
CA ILE A 178 -3.93 1.21 24.50
C ILE A 178 -4.68 -0.04 25.00
N ARG A 179 -5.60 0.12 25.96
CA ARG A 179 -6.40 -0.98 26.52
C ARG A 179 -7.35 -1.59 25.50
N ALA A 180 -7.96 -0.77 24.64
CA ALA A 180 -8.82 -1.26 23.57
C ALA A 180 -8.02 -2.04 22.51
N ARG A 181 -6.84 -1.54 22.13
CA ARG A 181 -5.94 -2.25 21.21
C ARG A 181 -5.45 -3.59 21.77
N ALA A 182 -5.08 -3.63 23.05
CA ALA A 182 -4.59 -4.84 23.72
C ALA A 182 -5.64 -5.97 23.80
N ARG A 183 -6.94 -5.65 23.74
CA ARG A 183 -8.02 -6.63 23.71
C ARG A 183 -8.18 -7.35 22.36
N ARG A 184 -7.49 -6.87 21.32
CA ARG A 184 -7.55 -7.43 19.97
C ARG A 184 -6.36 -8.34 19.66
N VAL A 185 -5.55 -8.69 20.66
CA VAL A 185 -4.43 -9.62 20.49
C VAL A 185 -4.98 -11.00 20.14
N VAL A 186 -4.45 -11.58 19.07
CA VAL A 186 -4.73 -12.97 18.67
C VAL A 186 -3.79 -13.89 19.44
N ASP A 187 -4.32 -15.00 19.93
CA ASP A 187 -3.52 -16.08 20.51
C ASP A 187 -2.85 -16.87 19.36
N PRO A 188 -1.51 -16.89 19.24
CA PRO A 188 -0.84 -17.62 18.16
C PRO A 188 -1.19 -19.11 18.11
N GLU A 189 -1.60 -19.72 19.23
CA GLU A 189 -2.00 -21.14 19.27
C GLU A 189 -3.30 -21.40 18.51
N THR A 190 -4.13 -20.37 18.29
CA THR A 190 -5.36 -20.51 17.48
C THR A 190 -5.11 -20.44 15.98
N VAL A 191 -3.88 -20.12 15.55
CA VAL A 191 -3.52 -20.07 14.12
C VAL A 191 -3.28 -21.49 13.62
N ASP A 192 -4.13 -21.95 12.70
CA ASP A 192 -4.10 -23.31 12.17
C ASP A 192 -3.50 -23.44 10.75
N ASP A 193 -3.42 -22.34 10.02
CA ASP A 193 -2.78 -22.25 8.70
C ASP A 193 -1.29 -22.65 8.75
N ALA A 194 -0.90 -23.52 7.82
CA ALA A 194 0.44 -24.11 7.78
C ALA A 194 1.54 -23.11 7.43
N ASP A 195 1.24 -22.14 6.56
CA ASP A 195 2.19 -21.13 6.13
C ASP A 195 2.44 -20.13 7.26
N CYS A 196 1.38 -19.70 7.95
CA CYS A 196 1.48 -18.85 9.13
C CYS A 196 2.27 -19.52 10.26
N ARG A 197 2.02 -20.81 10.53
CA ARG A 197 2.79 -21.60 11.51
C ARG A 197 4.27 -21.68 11.15
N THR A 198 4.59 -21.90 9.88
CA THR A 198 5.97 -21.91 9.39
C THR A 198 6.68 -20.57 9.65
N LEU A 199 5.99 -19.45 9.42
CA LEU A 199 6.54 -18.12 9.68
C LEU A 199 6.71 -17.85 11.19
N LEU A 200 5.74 -18.23 12.02
CA LEU A 200 5.81 -18.08 13.47
C LEU A 200 6.98 -18.88 14.06
N ASP A 201 7.20 -20.11 13.58
CA ASP A 201 8.34 -20.94 13.95
C ASP A 201 9.68 -20.30 13.53
N ALA A 202 9.75 -19.67 12.35
CA ALA A 202 10.95 -18.98 11.90
C ALA A 202 11.31 -17.81 12.83
N TYR A 203 10.32 -16.99 13.22
CA TYR A 203 10.53 -15.93 14.20
C TYR A 203 10.94 -16.49 15.57
N ALA A 204 10.30 -17.56 16.04
CA ALA A 204 10.61 -18.19 17.32
C ALA A 204 12.06 -18.74 17.35
N LYS A 205 12.49 -19.44 16.29
CA LYS A 205 13.87 -19.93 16.13
C LYS A 205 14.89 -18.80 16.09
N ALA A 206 14.52 -17.66 15.51
CA ALA A 206 15.34 -16.45 15.51
C ALA A 206 15.32 -15.69 16.86
N GLY A 207 14.61 -16.19 17.87
CA GLY A 207 14.44 -15.54 19.17
C GLY A 207 13.71 -14.20 19.06
N MET A 208 12.78 -14.06 18.11
CA MET A 208 11.94 -12.89 17.94
C MET A 208 10.52 -13.17 18.41
N SER A 209 9.96 -12.24 19.19
CA SER A 209 8.55 -12.35 19.60
C SER A 209 7.65 -11.65 18.58
N VAL A 210 6.56 -12.31 18.22
CA VAL A 210 5.52 -11.78 17.33
C VAL A 210 4.25 -11.54 18.15
N ARG A 211 3.62 -10.39 17.94
CA ARG A 211 2.26 -10.12 18.43
C ARG A 211 1.37 -9.85 17.24
N ILE A 212 0.25 -10.56 17.17
CA ILE A 212 -0.75 -10.43 16.12
C ILE A 212 -1.97 -9.75 16.72
N PHE A 213 -2.56 -8.82 15.98
CA PHE A 213 -3.78 -8.11 16.35
C PHE A 213 -4.82 -8.28 15.25
N ASP A 214 -6.03 -8.69 15.60
CA ASP A 214 -7.20 -8.57 14.73
C ASP A 214 -7.62 -7.10 14.71
N VAL A 215 -7.34 -6.43 13.60
CA VAL A 215 -7.67 -5.02 13.42
C VAL A 215 -8.91 -4.82 12.55
N GLY A 216 -9.62 -5.89 12.20
CA GLY A 216 -10.85 -5.83 11.41
C GLY A 216 -11.84 -4.80 11.96
N ALA A 217 -12.43 -4.07 11.03
CA ALA A 217 -13.40 -3.00 11.29
C ALA A 217 -14.82 -3.46 10.87
N ASP A 218 -15.68 -2.51 10.55
CA ASP A 218 -17.09 -2.69 10.16
C ASP A 218 -17.28 -3.23 8.73
N ILE A 219 -16.27 -3.11 7.87
CA ILE A 219 -16.30 -3.55 6.46
C ILE A 219 -16.44 -5.09 6.32
N GLY A 220 -16.08 -5.85 7.34
CA GLY A 220 -16.22 -7.32 7.34
C GLY A 220 -15.15 -8.08 6.54
N ILE A 221 -14.13 -7.39 6.02
CA ILE A 221 -12.93 -8.01 5.44
C ILE A 221 -11.89 -8.18 6.55
N ALA A 222 -11.25 -9.35 6.59
CA ALA A 222 -10.24 -9.67 7.60
C ALA A 222 -9.01 -8.77 7.42
N ALA A 223 -8.56 -8.15 8.52
CA ALA A 223 -7.36 -7.32 8.55
C ALA A 223 -6.58 -7.59 9.84
N PHE A 224 -5.28 -7.80 9.70
CA PHE A 224 -4.39 -8.08 10.82
C PHE A 224 -3.21 -7.13 10.84
N ALA A 225 -2.75 -6.79 12.03
CA ALA A 225 -1.50 -6.08 12.25
C ALA A 225 -0.56 -6.96 13.09
N CYS A 226 0.71 -7.01 12.71
CA CYS A 226 1.75 -7.73 13.41
C CYS A 226 2.79 -6.77 13.97
N GLU A 227 3.27 -7.03 15.18
CA GLU A 227 4.39 -6.34 15.80
C GLU A 227 5.48 -7.37 16.14
N ILE A 228 6.65 -7.22 15.53
CA ILE A 228 7.82 -8.07 15.77
C ILE A 228 8.76 -7.33 16.70
N ARG A 229 9.22 -8.00 17.76
CA ARG A 229 10.18 -7.43 18.71
C ARG A 229 11.43 -8.28 18.79
N ALA A 230 12.58 -7.63 18.58
CA ALA A 230 13.88 -8.21 18.85
C ALA A 230 14.14 -8.27 20.38
N PRO A 231 14.96 -9.21 20.86
CA PRO A 231 15.39 -9.27 22.26
C PRO A 231 16.03 -7.96 22.72
N SER A 232 15.84 -7.62 23.99
CA SER A 232 16.36 -6.40 24.63
C SER A 232 17.89 -6.32 24.69
N GLU A 233 18.59 -7.44 24.52
CA GLU A 233 20.06 -7.52 24.51
C GLU A 233 20.68 -7.16 23.14
N ALA A 234 19.86 -6.85 22.14
CA ALA A 234 20.35 -6.28 20.89
C ALA A 234 20.95 -4.89 21.15
N LEU A 235 22.12 -4.63 20.54
CA LEU A 235 22.97 -3.43 20.72
C LEU A 235 22.19 -2.12 20.96
N PRO A 236 22.61 -1.29 21.94
CA PRO A 236 21.96 0.00 22.20
C PRO A 236 21.95 0.87 20.94
N GLY A 237 20.78 1.42 20.61
CA GLY A 237 20.59 2.36 19.49
C GLY A 237 19.96 1.80 18.21
N ARG A 238 19.51 0.52 18.19
CA ARG A 238 18.76 -0.04 17.05
C ARG A 238 17.25 0.00 17.26
N VAL A 239 16.48 0.10 16.18
CA VAL A 239 15.02 -0.05 16.23
C VAL A 239 14.69 -1.51 16.53
N HIS A 240 14.14 -1.80 17.71
CA HIS A 240 13.84 -3.16 18.17
C HIS A 240 12.42 -3.63 17.83
N ARG A 241 11.67 -2.83 17.09
CA ARG A 241 10.25 -3.05 16.86
C ARG A 241 9.88 -2.78 15.41
N TYR A 242 9.35 -3.79 14.76
CA TYR A 242 8.90 -3.74 13.39
C TYR A 242 7.40 -4.01 13.34
N ARG A 243 6.73 -3.45 12.33
CA ARG A 243 5.30 -3.63 12.13
C ARG A 243 5.01 -3.97 10.69
N GLY A 244 4.05 -4.85 10.50
CA GLY A 244 3.43 -5.15 9.21
C GLY A 244 1.92 -5.27 9.40
N SER A 245 1.18 -5.15 8.32
CA SER A 245 -0.25 -5.44 8.30
C SER A 245 -0.60 -6.13 6.98
N GLY A 246 -1.78 -6.74 6.95
CA GLY A 246 -2.30 -7.47 5.81
C GLY A 246 -3.82 -7.53 5.90
N SER A 247 -4.50 -7.49 4.76
CA SER A 247 -5.92 -7.82 4.64
C SER A 247 -6.15 -8.74 3.44
N HIS A 248 -7.21 -9.54 3.52
CA HIS A 248 -7.61 -10.44 2.43
C HIS A 248 -9.08 -10.83 2.58
N PRO A 249 -9.85 -11.03 1.49
CA PRO A 249 -11.19 -11.62 1.55
C PRO A 249 -11.13 -13.04 2.12
N ALA A 250 -12.21 -13.45 2.79
CA ALA A 250 -12.38 -14.80 3.33
C ALA A 250 -12.65 -15.85 2.25
#